data_AF-A0A497TC42-F1
#
_entry.id   AF-A0A497TC42-F1
#
_cell.length_a   1.000
_cell.length_b   1.000
_cell.length_c   1.000
_cell.angle_alpha   90.00
_cell.angle_beta   90.00
_cell.angle_gamma   90.00
#
_symmetry.space_group_name_H-M   'P 1'
#
loop_
_entity.id
_entity.type
_entity.pdbx_description
1 polymer ?
#
loop_
_entity_poly.entity_id
_entity_poly.type
_entity_poly.pdbx_seq_one_letter_code
_entity_poly.pdbx_strand_id
1 'polypeptide(L)'
;MEEVLEVLANILCPTSESYSSCTSFIHSHASQGVFVQLIYFLFFPTLFIILFVYILSKSVLKGSLGTKAGGLRILIGIAVYIYIIINGWYAAALPLAEFWIVVIIVLFGAWYFIGGHFGNRAKEGSFPMTGTFPSLSGIKKKYQKFKGVKDEIEGAVSFVNAAQKLADNIKSGKSDRPAEDIAEIRNICATVSEIIKKYELTPEGQIYGAQLRKLKSQTEKLLKFLENMRS
;
A
#
# COMPACT_ATOMS: atom_id res chain seq x y z
N MET A 1 -3.15 19.20 -32.47
CA MET A 1 -2.57 18.94 -31.13
C MET A 1 -2.69 20.18 -30.26
N GLU A 2 -2.33 21.38 -30.74
CA GLU A 2 -2.74 22.65 -30.10
C GLU A 2 -4.26 22.79 -29.99
N GLU A 3 -5.02 22.42 -31.03
CA GLU A 3 -6.49 22.34 -30.99
C GLU A 3 -7.03 21.46 -29.84
N VAL A 4 -6.29 20.41 -29.44
CA VAL A 4 -6.71 19.55 -28.33
C VAL A 4 -6.57 20.27 -27.00
N LEU A 5 -5.50 21.05 -26.82
CA LEU A 5 -5.27 21.85 -25.62
C LEU A 5 -6.30 22.98 -25.49
N GLU A 6 -6.69 23.61 -26.60
CA GLU A 6 -7.75 24.62 -26.61
C GLU A 6 -9.13 24.03 -26.27
N VAL A 7 -9.45 22.86 -26.82
CA VAL A 7 -10.69 22.14 -26.47
C VAL A 7 -10.68 21.76 -24.99
N LEU A 8 -9.55 21.26 -24.47
CA LEU A 8 -9.42 20.93 -23.06
C LEU A 8 -9.53 22.17 -22.16
N ALA A 9 -8.94 23.30 -22.56
CA ALA A 9 -9.08 24.56 -21.83
C ALA A 9 -10.53 25.03 -21.77
N ASN A 10 -11.29 24.92 -22.86
CA ASN A 10 -12.71 25.25 -22.88
C ASN A 10 -13.55 24.35 -21.97
N ILE A 11 -13.20 23.06 -21.88
CA ILE A 11 -13.94 22.09 -21.06
C ILE A 11 -13.60 22.26 -19.57
N LEU A 12 -12.31 22.38 -19.25
CA LEU A 12 -11.81 22.36 -17.87
C LEU A 12 -11.86 23.75 -17.21
N CYS A 13 -11.86 24.80 -18.03
CA CYS A 13 -11.87 26.20 -17.59
C CYS A 13 -12.98 26.95 -18.33
N PRO A 14 -14.26 26.64 -18.05
CA PRO A 14 -15.41 27.10 -18.85
C PRO A 14 -15.74 28.59 -18.66
N THR A 15 -15.20 29.26 -17.64
CA THR A 15 -15.42 30.69 -17.42
C THR A 15 -14.38 31.51 -18.17
N SER A 16 -14.71 32.72 -18.63
CA SER A 16 -13.78 33.58 -19.37
C SER A 16 -12.48 33.86 -18.61
N GLU A 17 -12.56 34.12 -17.31
CA GLU A 17 -11.40 34.35 -16.44
C GLU A 17 -10.55 33.08 -16.31
N SER A 18 -11.16 31.93 -16.05
CA SER A 18 -10.43 30.67 -15.90
C SER A 18 -9.82 30.21 -17.23
N TYR A 19 -10.53 30.40 -18.35
CA TYR A 19 -10.03 30.10 -19.70
C TYR A 19 -8.74 30.87 -19.99
N SER A 20 -8.75 32.19 -19.77
CA SER A 20 -7.56 33.03 -19.98
C SER A 20 -6.36 32.61 -19.12
N SER A 21 -6.62 32.14 -17.89
CA SER A 21 -5.59 31.64 -16.99
C SER A 21 -5.03 30.29 -17.47
N CYS A 22 -5.89 29.40 -17.95
CA CYS A 22 -5.52 28.09 -18.46
C CYS A 22 -4.72 28.19 -19.77
N THR A 23 -5.12 29.07 -20.70
CA THR A 23 -4.35 29.31 -21.92
C THR A 23 -2.99 29.95 -21.61
N SER A 24 -2.93 30.90 -20.69
CA SER A 24 -1.67 31.51 -20.23
C SER A 24 -0.72 30.45 -19.65
N PHE A 25 -1.23 29.51 -18.86
CA PHE A 25 -0.45 28.41 -18.29
C PHE A 25 0.04 27.42 -19.36
N ILE A 26 -0.78 27.12 -20.38
CA ILE A 26 -0.36 26.28 -21.51
C ILE A 26 0.77 26.98 -22.28
N HIS A 27 0.63 28.28 -22.54
CA HIS A 27 1.66 29.07 -23.24
C HIS A 27 2.97 29.18 -22.45
N SER A 28 2.93 29.23 -21.12
CA SER A 28 4.17 29.24 -20.32
C SER A 28 4.98 27.94 -20.44
N HIS A 29 4.34 26.85 -20.87
CA HIS A 29 4.96 25.55 -21.14
C HIS A 29 5.12 25.27 -22.65
N ALA A 30 4.92 26.27 -23.51
CA ALA A 30 5.00 26.15 -24.97
C ALA A 30 6.31 25.52 -25.45
N SER A 31 7.43 25.92 -24.85
CA SER A 31 8.79 25.52 -25.23
C SER A 31 9.15 24.07 -24.92
N GLN A 32 8.37 23.37 -24.08
CA GLN A 32 8.67 22.01 -23.62
C GLN A 32 8.04 20.92 -24.50
N GLY A 33 7.25 21.31 -25.50
CA GLY A 33 6.54 20.39 -26.39
C GLY A 33 5.15 19.99 -25.88
N VAL A 34 4.28 19.63 -26.82
CA VAL A 34 2.84 19.44 -26.56
C VAL A 34 2.54 18.30 -25.59
N PHE A 35 3.33 17.21 -25.63
CA PHE A 35 3.15 16.10 -24.70
C PHE A 35 3.41 16.52 -23.25
N VAL A 36 4.44 17.35 -23.04
CA VAL A 36 4.78 17.87 -21.72
C VAL A 36 3.68 18.83 -21.24
N GLN A 37 3.17 19.70 -22.13
CA GLN A 37 2.02 20.56 -21.81
C GLN A 37 0.81 19.75 -21.37
N LEU A 38 0.48 18.64 -22.04
CA LEU A 38 -0.61 17.75 -21.63
C LEU A 38 -0.38 17.15 -20.24
N ILE A 39 0.86 16.78 -19.91
CA ILE A 39 1.18 16.25 -18.58
C ILE A 39 0.95 17.32 -17.50
N TYR A 40 1.50 18.53 -17.69
CA TYR A 40 1.39 19.61 -16.71
C TYR A 40 0.00 20.23 -16.65
N PHE A 41 -0.72 20.29 -17.77
CA PHE A 41 -2.05 20.88 -17.84
C PHE A 41 -3.15 19.92 -17.39
N LEU A 42 -3.07 18.64 -17.77
CA LEU A 42 -4.15 17.68 -17.53
C LEU A 42 -3.80 16.67 -16.44
N PHE A 43 -2.73 15.89 -16.65
CA PHE A 43 -2.45 14.72 -15.81
C PHE A 43 -2.15 15.11 -14.36
N PHE A 44 -1.26 16.08 -14.17
CA PHE A 44 -0.79 16.51 -12.87
C PHE A 44 -1.86 17.20 -12.02
N PRO A 45 -2.59 18.22 -12.50
CA PRO A 45 -3.71 18.82 -11.77
C PRO A 45 -4.81 17.81 -11.46
N THR A 46 -5.11 16.89 -12.37
CA THR A 46 -6.12 15.85 -12.15
C THR A 46 -5.72 14.91 -11.01
N LEU A 47 -4.47 14.42 -11.00
CA LEU A 47 -3.96 13.60 -9.90
C LEU A 47 -3.99 14.35 -8.57
N PHE A 48 -3.57 15.62 -8.57
CA PHE A 48 -3.59 16.47 -7.38
C PHE A 48 -5.02 16.61 -6.82
N ILE A 49 -6.00 16.95 -7.67
CA ILE A 49 -7.39 17.12 -7.25
C ILE A 49 -7.96 15.80 -6.72
N ILE A 50 -7.75 14.69 -7.42
CA ILE A 50 -8.25 13.38 -6.96
C ILE A 50 -7.66 13.02 -5.59
N LEU A 51 -6.36 13.20 -5.40
CA LEU A 51 -5.69 12.92 -4.14
C LEU A 51 -6.20 13.83 -3.01
N PHE A 52 -6.35 15.12 -3.31
CA PHE A 52 -6.88 16.12 -2.38
C PHE A 52 -8.29 15.76 -1.91
N VAL A 53 -9.19 15.47 -2.86
CA VAL A 53 -10.57 15.07 -2.57
C VAL A 53 -10.61 13.75 -1.80
N TYR A 54 -9.75 12.78 -2.16
CA TYR A 54 -9.64 11.52 -1.43
C TYR A 54 -9.26 11.74 0.05
N ILE A 55 -8.25 12.57 0.32
CA ILE A 55 -7.79 12.89 1.68
C ILE A 55 -8.90 13.61 2.47
N LEU A 56 -9.54 14.61 1.87
CA LEU A 56 -10.66 15.33 2.49
C LEU A 56 -11.84 14.42 2.80
N SER A 57 -12.21 13.55 1.86
CA SER A 57 -13.31 12.60 2.05
C SER A 57 -13.06 11.66 3.23
N LYS A 58 -11.79 11.26 3.46
CA LYS A 58 -11.40 10.44 4.60
C LYS A 58 -11.50 11.18 5.93
N SER A 59 -11.22 12.48 5.94
CA SER A 59 -11.33 13.32 7.15
C SER A 59 -12.80 13.53 7.53
N VAL A 60 -13.63 13.91 6.55
CA VAL A 60 -15.06 14.21 6.76
C VAL A 60 -15.87 12.95 7.10
N LEU A 61 -15.59 11.82 6.45
CA LEU A 61 -16.35 10.59 6.64
C LEU A 61 -15.87 9.73 7.82
N LYS A 62 -14.88 10.20 8.60
CA LYS A 62 -14.29 9.42 9.70
C LYS A 62 -15.26 9.16 10.86
N GLY A 63 -16.37 9.90 10.94
CA GLY A 63 -17.35 9.79 12.04
C GLY A 63 -18.75 9.28 11.67
N SER A 64 -19.16 9.28 10.41
CA SER A 64 -20.58 9.09 10.04
C SER A 64 -20.90 7.72 9.44
N LEU A 65 -20.04 7.17 8.57
CA LEU A 65 -20.26 5.86 7.95
C LEU A 65 -19.01 5.00 8.12
N GLY A 66 -19.17 3.86 8.81
CA GLY A 66 -18.16 2.82 8.91
C GLY A 66 -17.61 2.40 7.54
N THR A 67 -16.49 1.66 7.57
CA THR A 67 -15.59 1.24 6.48
C THR A 67 -16.18 0.64 5.18
N LYS A 68 -17.51 0.63 4.98
CA LYS A 68 -18.22 0.03 3.84
C LYS A 68 -18.67 0.99 2.73
N ALA A 69 -18.50 2.31 2.87
CA ALA A 69 -19.00 3.28 1.89
C ALA A 69 -18.01 3.61 0.75
N GLY A 70 -17.37 2.61 0.15
CA GLY A 70 -16.38 2.80 -0.93
C GLY A 70 -16.98 3.50 -2.17
N GLY A 71 -18.16 3.07 -2.60
CA GLY A 71 -18.84 3.67 -3.76
C GLY A 71 -19.28 5.12 -3.55
N LEU A 72 -19.78 5.45 -2.34
CA LEU A 72 -20.20 6.82 -2.01
C LEU A 72 -19.01 7.81 -2.06
N ARG A 73 -17.81 7.37 -1.66
CA ARG A 73 -16.59 8.19 -1.74
C ARG A 73 -16.21 8.53 -3.17
N ILE A 74 -16.33 7.56 -4.08
CA ILE A 74 -16.07 7.78 -5.51
C ILE A 74 -17.08 8.79 -6.07
N LEU A 75 -18.36 8.63 -5.73
CA LEU A 75 -19.41 9.55 -6.17
C LEU A 75 -19.17 10.99 -5.68
N ILE A 76 -18.81 11.16 -4.40
CA ILE A 76 -18.41 12.45 -3.85
C ILE A 76 -17.16 12.99 -4.57
N GLY A 77 -16.19 12.12 -4.88
CA GLY A 77 -15.01 12.45 -5.66
C GLY A 77 -15.33 13.08 -7.00
N ILE A 78 -16.18 12.40 -7.77
CA ILE A 78 -16.63 12.85 -9.09
C ILE A 78 -17.42 14.16 -8.97
N ALA A 79 -18.34 14.25 -8.00
CA ALA A 79 -19.15 15.45 -7.79
C ALA A 79 -18.30 16.68 -7.47
N VAL A 80 -17.30 16.55 -6.59
CA VAL A 80 -16.38 17.65 -6.25
C VAL A 80 -15.48 18.01 -7.43
N TYR A 81 -15.03 17.03 -8.20
CA TYR A 81 -14.23 17.28 -9.40
C TYR A 81 -15.01 18.10 -10.45
N ILE A 82 -16.26 17.71 -10.73
CA ILE A 82 -17.15 18.45 -11.63
C ILE A 82 -17.41 19.86 -11.08
N TYR A 83 -17.64 19.98 -9.77
CA TYR A 83 -17.84 21.28 -9.12
C TYR A 83 -16.63 22.22 -9.31
N ILE A 84 -15.40 21.70 -9.18
CA ILE A 84 -14.16 22.47 -9.39
C ILE A 84 -14.09 22.99 -10.83
N ILE A 85 -14.46 22.19 -11.82
CA ILE A 85 -14.47 22.59 -13.23
C ILE A 85 -15.53 23.68 -13.47
N ILE A 86 -16.78 23.44 -13.07
CA ILE A 86 -17.89 24.36 -13.34
C ILE A 86 -17.64 25.74 -12.72
N ASN A 87 -17.03 25.80 -11.53
CA ASN A 87 -16.71 27.07 -10.86
C ASN A 87 -15.40 27.72 -11.37
N GLY A 88 -14.71 27.12 -12.34
CA GLY A 88 -13.44 27.64 -12.87
C GLY A 88 -12.25 27.50 -11.92
N TRP A 89 -12.38 26.71 -10.84
CA TRP A 89 -11.32 26.51 -9.84
C TRP A 89 -10.18 25.62 -10.36
N TYR A 90 -10.39 24.98 -11.51
CA TYR A 90 -9.34 24.23 -12.20
C TYR A 90 -8.09 25.09 -12.49
N ALA A 91 -8.29 26.35 -12.91
CA ALA A 91 -7.20 27.28 -13.16
C ALA A 91 -6.32 27.53 -11.92
N ALA A 92 -6.93 27.61 -10.73
CA ALA A 92 -6.20 27.75 -9.48
C ALA A 92 -5.45 26.46 -9.09
N ALA A 93 -5.94 25.29 -9.51
CA ALA A 93 -5.29 24.02 -9.23
C ALA A 93 -3.99 23.81 -10.05
N LEU A 94 -3.84 24.46 -11.20
CA LEU A 94 -2.66 24.35 -12.07
C LEU A 94 -1.34 24.70 -11.35
N PRO A 95 -1.14 25.92 -10.82
CA PRO A 95 0.11 26.28 -10.13
C PRO A 95 0.29 25.52 -8.81
N LEU A 96 -0.81 25.17 -8.14
CA LEU A 96 -0.75 24.35 -6.92
C LEU A 96 -0.22 22.95 -7.24
N ALA A 97 -0.69 22.32 -8.31
CA ALA A 97 -0.25 20.99 -8.71
C ALA A 97 1.23 20.97 -9.10
N GLU A 98 1.70 21.98 -9.84
CA GLU A 98 3.11 22.13 -10.21
C GLU A 98 4.01 22.20 -8.97
N PHE A 99 3.68 23.06 -8.00
CA PHE A 99 4.39 23.15 -6.74
C PHE A 99 4.36 21.83 -5.95
N TRP A 100 3.19 21.21 -5.84
CA TRP A 100 3.01 19.98 -5.08
C TRP A 100 3.76 18.79 -5.66
N ILE A 101 3.96 18.73 -6.97
CA ILE A 101 4.73 17.66 -7.59
C ILE A 101 6.20 17.77 -7.24
N VAL A 102 6.77 18.98 -7.25
CA VAL A 102 8.13 19.20 -6.79
C VAL A 102 8.26 18.75 -5.33
N VAL A 103 7.30 19.10 -4.48
CA VAL A 103 7.26 18.64 -3.08
C VAL A 103 7.18 17.11 -2.99
N ILE A 104 6.30 16.45 -3.76
CA ILE A 104 6.14 15.00 -3.76
C ILE A 104 7.43 14.33 -4.25
N ILE A 105 8.05 14.80 -5.33
CA ILE A 105 9.31 14.27 -5.84
C ILE A 105 10.43 14.42 -4.80
N VAL A 106 10.52 15.58 -4.14
CA VAL A 106 11.50 15.81 -3.07
C VAL A 106 11.23 14.90 -1.87
N LEU A 107 9.98 14.73 -1.46
CA LEU A 107 9.61 13.85 -0.35
C LEU A 107 9.84 12.38 -0.68
N PHE A 108 9.51 11.92 -1.89
CA PHE A 108 9.78 10.55 -2.33
C PHE A 108 11.28 10.31 -2.52
N GLY A 109 12.01 11.29 -3.07
CA GLY A 109 13.46 11.24 -3.22
C GLY A 109 14.16 11.21 -1.87
N ALA A 110 13.75 12.06 -0.93
CA ALA A 110 14.24 12.05 0.45
C ALA A 110 13.86 10.76 1.16
N TRP A 111 12.64 10.25 1.00
CA TRP A 111 12.21 8.98 1.59
C TRP A 111 13.00 7.79 1.04
N TYR A 112 13.22 7.73 -0.28
CA TYR A 112 14.03 6.70 -0.92
C TYR A 112 15.49 6.79 -0.49
N PHE A 113 16.04 8.01 -0.43
CA PHE A 113 17.42 8.25 -0.01
C PHE A 113 17.64 7.93 1.46
N ILE A 114 16.77 8.39 2.36
CA ILE A 114 16.84 8.12 3.80
C ILE A 114 16.56 6.63 4.07
N GLY A 115 15.58 6.04 3.40
CA GLY A 115 15.27 4.61 3.48
C GLY A 115 16.37 3.71 2.93
N GLY A 116 17.12 4.15 1.90
CA GLY A 116 18.23 3.42 1.30
C GLY A 116 19.56 3.58 2.05
N HIS A 117 19.86 4.76 2.59
CA HIS A 117 21.13 5.03 3.27
C HIS A 117 21.10 4.88 4.79
N PHE A 118 19.94 5.05 5.43
CA PHE A 118 19.79 4.95 6.89
C PHE A 118 18.85 3.79 7.32
N GLY A 119 18.37 2.99 6.36
CA GLY A 119 17.37 1.95 6.55
C GLY A 119 17.90 0.62 7.11
N ASN A 120 18.68 0.66 8.19
CA ASN A 120 18.64 -0.43 9.16
C ASN A 120 17.84 0.07 10.37
N ARG A 121 16.54 -0.27 10.39
CA ARG A 121 15.54 -0.09 11.48
C ARG A 121 14.81 1.27 11.57
N ALA A 122 13.62 1.37 10.96
CA ALA A 122 12.43 2.01 11.54
C ALA A 122 11.22 1.76 10.60
N LYS A 123 10.38 0.76 10.87
CA LYS A 123 9.06 0.87 11.53
C LYS A 123 8.04 1.78 10.81
N GLU A 124 6.92 1.12 10.48
CA GLU A 124 5.57 1.65 10.33
C GLU A 124 5.27 2.45 9.04
N GLY A 125 4.74 1.76 8.03
CA GLY A 125 3.83 2.39 7.07
C GLY A 125 3.79 1.84 5.65
N SER A 126 4.79 1.10 5.18
CA SER A 126 4.85 0.71 3.77
C SER A 126 4.10 -0.59 3.48
N PHE A 127 3.10 -0.50 2.61
CA PHE A 127 2.51 -1.63 1.90
C PHE A 127 3.63 -2.48 1.23
N PRO A 128 3.51 -3.82 1.24
CA PRO A 128 4.60 -4.69 0.81
C PRO A 128 4.62 -4.82 -0.71
N MET A 129 5.52 -4.08 -1.36
CA MET A 129 6.02 -4.41 -2.70
C MET A 129 7.54 -4.58 -2.61
N THR A 130 7.96 -5.65 -1.97
CA THR A 130 9.24 -6.36 -2.15
C THR A 130 9.26 -7.45 -1.09
N GLY A 131 9.77 -8.64 -1.44
CA GLY A 131 9.75 -9.87 -0.64
C GLY A 131 10.58 -9.83 0.64
N THR A 132 10.37 -8.81 1.47
CA THR A 132 10.96 -8.71 2.80
C THR A 132 10.24 -9.71 3.69
N PHE A 133 10.94 -10.76 4.08
CA PHE A 133 10.44 -11.73 5.06
C PHE A 133 10.06 -10.98 6.36
N PRO A 134 8.88 -11.25 6.93
CA PRO A 134 8.41 -10.53 8.10
C PRO A 134 9.32 -10.83 9.29
N SER A 135 10.08 -9.83 9.76
CA SER A 135 10.92 -10.01 10.95
C SER A 135 10.08 -10.47 12.14
N LEU A 136 10.66 -11.32 12.99
CA LEU A 136 10.07 -11.85 14.23
C LEU A 136 9.41 -10.78 15.12
N SER A 137 9.95 -9.55 15.14
CA SER A 137 9.38 -8.43 15.90
C SER A 137 8.06 -7.91 15.31
N GLY A 138 7.92 -7.98 13.98
CA GLY A 138 6.68 -7.71 13.26
C GLY A 138 5.64 -8.82 13.45
N ILE A 139 6.08 -10.08 13.55
CA ILE A 139 5.20 -11.24 13.81
C ILE A 139 4.53 -11.11 15.19
N LYS A 140 5.29 -10.81 16.26
CA LYS A 140 4.75 -10.58 17.60
C LYS A 140 3.82 -9.35 17.69
N LYS A 141 4.16 -8.24 17.01
CA LYS A 141 3.29 -7.05 16.95
C LYS A 141 2.00 -7.30 16.15
N LYS A 142 2.02 -8.14 15.11
CA LYS A 142 0.83 -8.52 14.34
C LYS A 142 -0.14 -9.37 15.17
N TYR A 143 0.41 -10.19 16.07
CA TYR A 143 -0.34 -11.00 17.03
C TYR A 143 -1.27 -10.17 17.94
N GLN A 144 -0.80 -9.01 18.40
CA GLN A 144 -1.59 -8.12 19.27
C GLN A 144 -2.72 -7.39 18.54
N LYS A 145 -2.83 -7.50 17.20
CA LYS A 145 -3.85 -6.82 16.40
C LYS A 145 -4.93 -7.75 15.83
N PHE A 146 -4.81 -9.06 15.99
CA PHE A 146 -5.86 -9.97 15.53
C PHE A 146 -7.07 -9.88 16.46
N LYS A 147 -8.23 -9.57 15.88
CA LYS A 147 -9.49 -9.38 16.63
C LYS A 147 -10.40 -10.61 16.57
N GLY A 148 -10.01 -11.68 15.88
CA GLY A 148 -10.82 -12.90 15.77
C GLY A 148 -10.03 -14.15 15.36
N VAL A 149 -10.63 -15.31 15.61
CA VAL A 149 -10.05 -16.66 15.36
C VAL A 149 -9.63 -16.85 13.91
N LYS A 150 -10.44 -16.34 12.97
CA LYS A 150 -10.14 -16.40 11.53
C LYS A 150 -8.83 -15.71 11.19
N ASP A 151 -8.62 -14.51 11.71
CA ASP A 151 -7.42 -13.71 11.41
C ASP A 151 -6.17 -14.32 12.06
N GLU A 152 -6.30 -14.92 13.26
CA GLU A 152 -5.21 -15.66 13.91
C GLU A 152 -4.80 -16.89 13.07
N ILE A 153 -5.76 -17.66 12.56
CA ILE A 153 -5.49 -18.85 11.72
C ILE A 153 -4.92 -18.46 10.36
N GLU A 154 -5.47 -17.45 9.68
CA GLU A 154 -4.91 -16.94 8.41
C GLU A 154 -3.50 -16.35 8.60
N GLY A 155 -3.26 -15.68 9.73
CA GLY A 155 -1.94 -15.23 10.13
C GLY A 155 -0.96 -16.40 10.30
N ALA A 156 -1.37 -17.46 11.00
CA ALA A 156 -0.58 -18.68 11.16
C ALA A 156 -0.20 -19.30 9.82
N VAL A 157 -1.13 -19.35 8.85
CA VAL A 157 -0.86 -19.88 7.51
C VAL A 157 0.22 -19.08 6.79
N SER A 158 0.14 -17.74 6.88
CA SER A 158 1.15 -16.86 6.31
C SER A 158 2.53 -17.09 6.95
N PHE A 159 2.59 -17.36 8.26
CA PHE A 159 3.87 -17.59 8.95
C PHE A 159 4.50 -18.92 8.54
N VAL A 160 3.71 -20.00 8.50
CA VAL A 160 4.20 -21.31 8.05
C VAL A 160 4.70 -21.27 6.61
N ASN A 161 4.00 -20.55 5.72
CA ASN A 161 4.46 -20.39 4.34
C ASN A 161 5.77 -19.59 4.23
N ALA A 162 5.99 -18.61 5.12
CA ALA A 162 7.26 -17.90 5.21
C ALA A 162 8.37 -18.84 5.70
N ALA A 163 8.13 -19.58 6.78
CA ALA A 163 9.10 -20.56 7.29
C ALA A 163 9.45 -21.64 6.24
N GLN A 164 8.49 -22.07 5.42
CA GLN A 164 8.74 -22.99 4.32
C GLN A 164 9.69 -22.41 3.28
N LYS A 165 9.50 -21.16 2.87
CA LYS A 165 10.41 -20.53 1.92
C LYS A 165 11.82 -20.34 2.49
N LEU A 166 11.95 -20.01 3.78
CA LEU A 166 13.26 -19.97 4.45
C LEU A 166 13.93 -21.35 4.43
N ALA A 167 13.18 -22.41 4.75
CA ALA A 167 13.69 -23.78 4.69
C ALA A 167 14.14 -24.17 3.27
N ASP A 168 13.39 -23.76 2.24
CA ASP A 168 13.73 -24.03 0.83
C ASP A 168 14.97 -23.24 0.39
N ASN A 169 15.13 -22.00 0.85
CA ASN A 169 16.33 -21.19 0.61
C ASN A 169 17.57 -21.81 1.27
N ILE A 170 17.46 -22.32 2.50
CA ILE A 170 18.53 -23.04 3.18
C ILE A 170 18.91 -24.31 2.39
N LYS A 171 17.92 -25.14 2.03
CA LYS A 171 18.16 -26.38 1.26
C LYS A 171 18.81 -26.14 -0.10
N SER A 172 18.49 -25.03 -0.74
CA SER A 172 19.05 -24.65 -2.05
C SER A 172 20.36 -23.87 -1.96
N GLY A 173 20.90 -23.65 -0.76
CA GLY A 173 22.15 -22.91 -0.56
C GLY A 173 22.05 -21.41 -0.87
N LYS A 174 20.84 -20.86 -0.96
CA LYS A 174 20.57 -19.44 -1.27
C LYS A 174 20.41 -18.55 -0.04
N SER A 175 20.55 -19.12 1.15
CA SER A 175 20.51 -18.36 2.40
C SER A 175 21.91 -17.83 2.72
N ASP A 176 22.03 -16.51 2.78
CA ASP A 176 23.26 -15.82 3.21
C ASP A 176 23.49 -15.93 4.73
N ARG A 177 22.48 -16.39 5.49
CA ARG A 177 22.47 -16.41 6.95
C ARG A 177 21.69 -17.62 7.53
N PRO A 178 22.12 -18.85 7.21
CA PRO A 178 21.36 -20.07 7.52
C PRO A 178 21.09 -20.27 9.00
N ALA A 179 22.01 -19.89 9.89
CA ALA A 179 21.82 -20.00 11.34
C ALA A 179 20.70 -19.09 11.88
N GLU A 180 20.58 -17.87 11.34
CA GLU A 180 19.50 -16.94 11.70
C GLU A 180 18.16 -17.42 11.16
N ASP A 181 18.13 -17.87 9.91
CA ASP A 181 16.92 -18.39 9.27
C ASP A 181 16.41 -19.66 9.99
N ILE A 182 17.30 -20.55 10.45
CA ILE A 182 16.95 -21.72 11.27
C ILE A 182 16.32 -21.30 12.60
N ALA A 183 16.87 -20.29 13.27
CA ALA A 183 16.32 -19.77 14.52
C ALA A 183 14.94 -19.12 14.28
N GLU A 184 14.74 -18.44 13.15
CA GLU A 184 13.46 -17.85 12.75
C GLU A 184 12.40 -18.93 12.47
N ILE A 185 12.74 -19.97 11.71
CA ILE A 185 11.85 -21.12 11.47
C ILE A 185 11.43 -21.76 12.81
N ARG A 186 12.37 -21.96 13.75
CA ARG A 186 12.08 -22.54 15.07
C ARG A 186 11.07 -21.72 15.86
N ASN A 187 11.24 -20.39 15.87
CA ASN A 187 10.32 -19.48 16.56
C ASN A 187 8.94 -19.45 15.90
N ILE A 188 8.86 -19.50 14.56
CA ILE A 188 7.60 -19.59 13.83
C ILE A 188 6.88 -20.89 14.18
N CYS A 189 7.58 -22.03 14.16
CA CYS A 189 7.01 -23.32 14.54
C CYS A 189 6.44 -23.31 15.96
N ALA A 190 7.18 -22.77 16.94
CA ALA A 190 6.69 -22.65 18.32
C ALA A 190 5.40 -21.83 18.41
N THR A 191 5.38 -20.67 17.72
CA THR A 191 4.21 -19.78 17.71
C THR A 191 2.99 -20.45 17.08
N VAL A 192 3.17 -21.10 15.92
CA VAL A 192 2.07 -21.76 15.23
C VAL A 192 1.57 -22.97 16.02
N SER A 193 2.46 -23.72 16.69
CA SER A 193 2.08 -24.81 17.58
C SER A 193 1.20 -24.32 18.74
N GLU A 194 1.46 -23.14 19.31
CA GLU A 194 0.59 -22.54 20.33
C GLU A 194 -0.81 -22.20 19.77
N ILE A 195 -0.90 -21.63 18.55
CA ILE A 195 -2.20 -21.36 17.88
C ILE A 195 -2.97 -22.64 17.67
N ILE A 196 -2.31 -23.67 17.13
CA ILE A 196 -2.94 -24.96 16.88
C ILE A 196 -3.48 -25.50 18.21
N LYS A 197 -2.67 -25.53 19.27
CA LYS A 197 -3.09 -26.04 20.58
C LYS A 197 -4.25 -25.23 21.18
N LYS A 198 -4.25 -23.91 21.00
CA LYS A 198 -5.31 -23.01 21.48
C LYS A 198 -6.66 -23.30 20.83
N TYR A 199 -6.69 -23.67 19.55
CA TYR A 199 -7.93 -23.82 18.77
C TYR A 199 -8.31 -25.27 18.44
N GLU A 200 -7.40 -26.25 18.55
CA GLU A 200 -7.64 -27.65 18.13
C GLU A 200 -8.85 -28.29 18.84
N LEU A 201 -9.17 -27.85 20.06
CA LEU A 201 -10.26 -28.39 20.87
C LEU A 201 -11.44 -27.42 21.05
N THR A 202 -11.45 -26.27 20.37
CA THR A 202 -12.55 -25.29 20.50
C THR A 202 -13.60 -25.45 19.40
N PRO A 203 -14.87 -25.08 19.66
CA PRO A 203 -15.92 -25.08 18.63
C PRO A 203 -15.54 -24.24 17.40
N GLU A 204 -14.86 -23.10 17.61
CA GLU A 204 -14.39 -22.23 16.54
C GLU A 204 -13.29 -22.90 15.72
N GLY A 205 -12.38 -23.64 16.34
CA GLY A 205 -11.36 -24.40 15.62
C GLY A 205 -11.93 -25.57 14.83
N GLN A 206 -13.05 -26.17 15.25
CA GLN A 206 -13.74 -27.19 14.45
C GLN A 206 -14.27 -26.63 13.13
N ILE A 207 -14.75 -25.37 13.12
CA ILE A 207 -15.17 -24.67 11.89
C ILE A 207 -13.99 -24.52 10.92
N TYR A 208 -12.78 -24.27 11.43
CA TYR A 208 -11.55 -24.14 10.64
C TYR A 208 -10.70 -25.42 10.61
N GLY A 209 -11.28 -26.58 10.93
CA GLY A 209 -10.54 -27.82 11.18
C GLY A 209 -9.65 -28.27 10.03
N ALA A 210 -10.07 -28.05 8.78
CA ALA A 210 -9.24 -28.35 7.60
C ALA A 210 -7.97 -27.48 7.52
N GLN A 211 -8.09 -26.19 7.83
CA GLN A 211 -6.95 -25.27 7.85
C GLN A 211 -6.00 -25.58 9.00
N LEU A 212 -6.53 -25.88 10.19
CA LEU A 212 -5.73 -26.28 11.35
C LEU A 212 -4.97 -27.60 11.12
N ARG A 213 -5.60 -28.60 10.50
CA ARG A 213 -4.92 -29.86 10.11
C ARG A 213 -3.79 -29.61 9.10
N LYS A 214 -4.03 -28.74 8.11
CA LYS A 214 -3.00 -28.36 7.13
C LYS A 214 -1.83 -27.63 7.80
N LEU A 215 -2.13 -26.66 8.67
CA LEU A 215 -1.14 -25.95 9.49
C LEU A 215 -0.30 -26.91 10.32
N LYS A 216 -0.94 -27.86 11.01
CA LYS A 216 -0.28 -28.89 11.83
C LYS A 216 0.68 -29.72 10.99
N SER A 217 0.22 -30.26 9.86
CA SER A 217 1.05 -31.06 8.95
C SER A 217 2.25 -30.27 8.40
N GLN A 218 2.06 -29.01 8.00
CA GLN A 218 3.16 -28.17 7.49
C GLN A 218 4.16 -27.81 8.61
N THR A 219 3.67 -27.53 9.82
CA THR A 219 4.51 -27.24 10.98
C THR A 219 5.36 -28.44 11.39
N GLU A 220 4.78 -29.65 11.37
CA GLU A 220 5.51 -30.90 11.63
C GLU A 220 6.60 -31.18 10.58
N LYS A 221 6.35 -30.88 9.30
CA LYS A 221 7.37 -30.98 8.25
C LYS A 221 8.55 -30.04 8.50
N LEU A 222 8.28 -28.82 8.94
CA LEU A 222 9.31 -27.85 9.30
C LEU A 222 10.08 -28.26 10.56
N LEU A 223 9.40 -28.82 11.57
CA LEU A 223 10.06 -29.36 12.76
C LEU A 223 11.03 -30.50 12.42
N LYS A 224 10.61 -31.46 11.57
CA LYS A 224 11.50 -32.53 11.09
C LYS A 224 12.69 -31.98 10.30
N PHE A 225 12.47 -30.94 9.50
CA PHE A 225 13.57 -30.25 8.81
C PHE A 225 14.58 -29.66 9.82
N LEU A 226 14.10 -29.01 10.89
CA LEU A 226 14.95 -28.47 11.94
C LEU A 226 15.72 -29.55 12.72
N GLU A 227 15.12 -30.72 12.94
CA GLU A 227 15.78 -31.86 13.59
C GLU A 227 16.94 -32.39 12.73
N ASN A 228 16.73 -32.54 11.43
CA ASN A 228 17.76 -32.98 10.49
C ASN A 228 18.92 -31.98 10.33
N MET A 229 18.73 -30.71 10.68
CA MET A 229 19.77 -29.68 10.65
C MET A 229 20.56 -29.60 11.98
N ARG A 230 20.15 -30.36 13.01
CA ARG A 230 20.83 -30.42 14.31
C ARG A 230 21.79 -31.61 14.43
N SER A 231 21.61 -32.64 13.60
CA SER A 231 22.51 -33.79 13.43
C SER A 231 23.68 -33.45 12.53
#